data_AF-A0A316LW36-F1
#
_entry.id   AF-A0A316LW36-F1
#
_cell.length_a   1.000
_cell.length_b   1.000
_cell.length_c   1.000
_cell.angle_alpha   90.00
_cell.angle_beta   90.00
_cell.angle_gamma   90.00
#
_symmetry.space_group_name_H-M   'P 1'
#
loop_
_entity.id
_entity.type
_entity.pdbx_description
1 polymer ?
#
loop_
_entity_poly.entity_id
_entity_poly.type
_entity_poly.pdbx_seq_one_letter_code
_entity_poly.pdbx_strand_id
1 'polypeptide(L)'
;MITVVLSWIYIFIICFLLGVGVFSLGTKLCGKKDFTAPVSLLTVLGVMVSTVIASYISCVAGIGMPVHLFLVLLAVLSAVWQRRQLVMYWKKIKPVVLSWEGVFYFCFILFIAFFASRGEFHTDTNIYHAQNIRIYEEYGLIKGMGNLQQHFAYNSSYLAFAAVFSMKWLLGQSLHTTTGFLEVLFCIYAFYGLKRWKSHKKHLADCVKLGIPFYVLVILIRSMSPATDFGTMLFVQYLLAAWCDNLEEKKDIFFYSLLSVVAVFVATMKFSACLIVLLAIYPAVCLLRDRQWKTIVFCLLSGILVVCPFLIRNFLISGWLLYPFDKIDLFHVAWKIPREYLVEDSARIKVWGRCLYDVELLNLRPVQWIPYWWSGQERYEQMLLGSVLAGTLLLGVQAIYGRIRRTQIAWDKVVLAAVIYINIVLWFFMAPFIRYGLAFLFAVPMLALGEWCSAEKKGFYSIVCGGLVFCIVVCLSPYWDRYITDGGVFLKHHLTDPYYIKQQDYDRGNMESMQINGNEIYFDAAYDEINSYFTCPGTCYKSMLERSTLMGDEITDGFMAR
;
A
#
# COMPACT_ATOMS: atom_id res chain seq x y z
N MET A 1 -18.78 -7.78 11.16
CA MET A 1 -19.16 -7.37 9.80
C MET A 1 -19.88 -6.02 9.79
N ILE A 2 -20.94 -5.82 10.58
CA ILE A 2 -21.66 -4.53 10.66
C ILE A 2 -20.74 -3.39 11.10
N THR A 3 -19.97 -3.57 12.18
CA THR A 3 -18.96 -2.62 12.65
C THR A 3 -17.93 -2.26 11.56
N VAL A 4 -17.51 -3.24 10.76
CA VAL A 4 -16.59 -3.05 9.62
C VAL A 4 -17.21 -2.17 8.55
N VAL A 5 -18.46 -2.46 8.13
CA VAL A 5 -19.16 -1.65 7.12
C VAL A 5 -19.40 -0.23 7.59
N LEU A 6 -19.81 -0.04 8.85
CA LEU A 6 -19.98 1.29 9.45
C LEU A 6 -18.66 2.06 9.50
N SER A 7 -17.57 1.38 9.87
CA SER A 7 -16.21 1.93 9.85
C SER A 7 -15.83 2.37 8.43
N TRP A 8 -16.11 1.57 7.39
CA TRP A 8 -15.79 1.94 6.01
C TRP A 8 -16.62 3.11 5.48
N ILE A 9 -17.92 3.16 5.78
CA ILE A 9 -18.77 4.32 5.44
C ILE A 9 -18.19 5.58 6.09
N TYR A 10 -17.79 5.47 7.36
CA TYR A 10 -17.19 6.58 8.08
C TYR A 10 -15.84 7.03 7.48
N ILE A 11 -14.91 6.09 7.25
CA ILE A 11 -13.61 6.36 6.61
C ILE A 11 -13.83 7.01 5.25
N PHE A 12 -14.75 6.49 4.44
CA PHE A 12 -15.10 7.05 3.14
C PHE A 12 -15.55 8.50 3.25
N ILE A 13 -16.50 8.81 4.14
CA ILE A 13 -17.03 10.17 4.31
C ILE A 13 -15.89 11.14 4.69
N ILE A 14 -15.12 10.82 5.73
CA ILE A 14 -14.05 11.70 6.20
C ILE A 14 -13.00 11.90 5.11
N CYS A 15 -12.49 10.82 4.51
CA CYS A 15 -11.47 10.92 3.47
C CYS A 15 -12.00 11.63 2.22
N PHE A 16 -13.20 11.30 1.74
CA PHE A 16 -13.77 11.97 0.57
C PHE A 16 -13.92 13.49 0.78
N LEU A 17 -14.41 13.91 1.95
CA LEU A 17 -14.57 15.34 2.27
C LEU A 17 -13.22 16.06 2.38
N LEU A 18 -12.23 15.48 3.06
CA LEU A 18 -10.87 16.04 3.12
C LEU A 18 -10.27 16.15 1.71
N GLY A 19 -10.44 15.10 0.90
CA GLY A 19 -9.99 15.04 -0.48
C GLY A 19 -10.58 16.11 -1.38
N VAL A 20 -11.89 16.35 -1.29
CA VAL A 20 -12.58 17.45 -2.00
C VAL A 20 -11.97 18.81 -1.62
N GLY A 21 -11.67 19.01 -0.34
CA GLY A 21 -11.06 20.25 0.17
C GLY A 21 -9.67 20.48 -0.40
N VAL A 22 -8.80 19.48 -0.27
CA VAL A 22 -7.40 19.55 -0.74
C VAL A 22 -7.32 19.64 -2.26
N PHE A 23 -8.15 18.89 -3.00
CA PHE A 23 -8.24 19.02 -4.45
C PHE A 23 -8.70 20.42 -4.87
N SER A 24 -9.72 20.98 -4.18
CA SER A 24 -10.21 22.33 -4.45
C SER A 24 -9.17 23.41 -4.12
N LEU A 25 -8.37 23.21 -3.08
CA LEU A 25 -7.26 24.09 -2.75
C LEU A 25 -6.16 24.01 -3.81
N GLY A 26 -5.72 22.81 -4.18
CA GLY A 26 -4.67 22.59 -5.19
C GLY A 26 -5.04 23.15 -6.56
N THR A 27 -6.29 22.94 -7.00
CA THR A 27 -6.79 23.50 -8.26
C THR A 27 -6.80 25.03 -8.24
N LYS A 28 -7.25 25.66 -7.14
CA LYS A 28 -7.18 27.13 -6.98
C LYS A 28 -5.75 27.66 -7.00
N LEU A 29 -4.85 27.05 -6.22
CA LEU A 29 -3.44 27.46 -6.14
C LEU A 29 -2.72 27.31 -7.49
N CYS A 30 -3.07 26.30 -8.27
CA CYS A 30 -2.52 26.05 -9.60
C CYS A 30 -3.27 26.79 -10.73
N GLY A 31 -4.28 27.60 -10.41
CA GLY A 31 -5.03 28.37 -11.40
C GLY A 31 -5.93 27.55 -12.33
N LYS A 32 -6.33 26.34 -11.92
CA LYS A 32 -7.24 25.45 -12.65
C LYS A 32 -8.70 25.82 -12.33
N LYS A 33 -9.50 26.18 -13.33
CA LYS A 33 -10.93 26.51 -13.22
C LYS A 33 -11.78 25.33 -13.67
N ASP A 34 -12.95 25.14 -13.06
CA ASP A 34 -13.96 24.13 -13.42
C ASP A 34 -13.44 22.69 -13.50
N PHE A 35 -12.50 22.36 -12.61
CA PHE A 35 -11.84 21.06 -12.56
C PHE A 35 -12.62 20.07 -11.70
N THR A 36 -12.90 18.87 -12.23
CA THR A 36 -13.56 17.78 -11.47
C THR A 36 -12.69 16.54 -11.46
N ALA A 37 -12.63 15.86 -10.33
CA ALA A 37 -11.86 14.63 -10.17
C ALA A 37 -12.77 13.42 -9.94
N PRO A 38 -12.32 12.21 -10.30
CA PRO A 38 -13.00 10.98 -9.90
C PRO A 38 -13.11 10.87 -8.38
N VAL A 39 -14.20 10.25 -7.90
CA VAL A 39 -14.43 10.01 -6.47
C VAL A 39 -13.27 9.24 -5.84
N SER A 40 -12.72 8.24 -6.55
CA SER A 40 -11.58 7.45 -6.08
C SER A 40 -10.34 8.31 -5.82
N LEU A 41 -10.01 9.23 -6.72
CA LEU A 41 -8.86 10.14 -6.52
C LEU A 41 -9.08 11.08 -5.34
N LEU A 42 -10.31 11.61 -5.19
CA LEU A 42 -10.65 12.46 -4.05
C LEU A 42 -10.50 11.68 -2.74
N THR A 43 -11.04 10.48 -2.64
CA THR A 43 -10.89 9.64 -1.44
C THR A 43 -9.43 9.30 -1.16
N VAL A 44 -8.62 9.00 -2.18
CA VAL A 44 -7.17 8.74 -2.05
C VAL A 44 -6.41 9.98 -1.53
N LEU A 45 -6.71 11.17 -2.04
CA LEU A 45 -6.14 12.42 -1.51
C LEU A 45 -6.54 12.63 -0.04
N GLY A 46 -7.77 12.25 0.33
CA GLY A 46 -8.25 12.24 1.70
C GLY A 46 -7.49 11.31 2.63
N VAL A 47 -7.26 10.06 2.19
CA VAL A 47 -6.44 9.08 2.91
C VAL A 47 -5.03 9.61 3.10
N MET A 48 -4.41 10.14 2.04
CA MET A 48 -3.08 10.72 2.12
C MET A 48 -3.02 11.86 3.14
N VAL A 49 -3.95 12.82 3.10
CA VAL A 49 -3.94 14.00 3.97
C VAL A 49 -4.21 13.65 5.42
N SER A 50 -5.19 12.78 5.69
CA SER A 50 -5.46 12.32 7.07
C SER A 50 -4.26 11.59 7.66
N THR A 51 -3.60 10.75 6.86
CA THR A 51 -2.39 10.02 7.25
C THR A 51 -1.22 10.97 7.52
N VAL A 52 -0.98 11.97 6.66
CA VAL A 52 0.10 12.95 6.84
C VAL A 52 -0.13 13.76 8.12
N ILE A 53 -1.33 14.27 8.34
CA ILE A 53 -1.68 15.02 9.57
C ILE A 53 -1.43 14.15 10.80
N ALA A 54 -1.91 12.91 10.80
CA ALA A 54 -1.69 11.99 11.91
C ALA A 54 -0.21 11.67 12.12
N SER A 55 0.56 11.52 11.05
CA SER A 55 2.00 11.25 11.12
C SER A 55 2.77 12.41 11.77
N TYR A 56 2.44 13.66 11.43
CA TYR A 56 3.03 14.82 12.10
C TYR A 56 2.69 14.87 13.59
N ILE A 57 1.42 14.70 13.93
CA ILE A 57 1.00 14.76 15.33
C ILE A 57 1.58 13.60 16.14
N SER A 58 1.67 12.41 15.54
CA SER A 58 2.27 11.22 16.16
C SER A 58 3.74 11.39 16.56
N CYS A 59 4.45 12.36 15.99
CA CYS A 59 5.84 12.64 16.39
C CYS A 59 5.93 13.32 17.76
N VAL A 60 4.82 13.84 18.28
CA VAL A 60 4.77 14.62 19.53
C VAL A 60 3.78 14.04 20.53
N ALA A 61 2.67 13.44 20.09
CA ALA A 61 1.64 12.90 20.97
C ALA A 61 0.86 11.73 20.34
N GLY A 62 0.22 10.93 21.18
CA GLY A 62 -0.74 9.90 20.76
C GLY A 62 -1.89 10.49 19.95
N ILE A 63 -2.29 9.80 18.88
CA ILE A 63 -3.27 10.35 17.94
C ILE A 63 -4.72 10.25 18.45
N GLY A 64 -5.04 9.27 19.30
CA GLY A 64 -6.31 9.04 20.00
C GLY A 64 -7.57 9.81 19.54
N MET A 65 -8.31 10.38 20.50
CA MET A 65 -9.51 11.18 20.25
C MET A 65 -9.20 12.58 19.64
N PRO A 66 -8.19 13.34 20.10
CA PRO A 66 -7.99 14.72 19.66
C PRO A 66 -7.70 14.85 18.16
N VAL A 67 -6.82 14.02 17.60
CA VAL A 67 -6.52 14.05 16.16
C VAL A 67 -7.74 13.65 15.36
N HIS A 68 -8.49 12.67 15.85
CA HIS A 68 -9.71 12.23 15.20
C HIS A 68 -10.75 13.36 15.09
N LEU A 69 -11.01 14.08 16.19
CA LEU A 69 -11.93 15.23 16.18
C LEU A 69 -11.43 16.38 15.30
N PHE A 70 -10.12 16.60 15.24
CA PHE A 70 -9.52 17.59 14.35
C PHE A 70 -9.75 17.24 12.87
N LEU A 71 -9.61 15.97 12.47
CA LEU A 71 -9.91 15.51 11.11
C LEU A 71 -11.40 15.67 10.76
N VAL A 72 -12.30 15.39 11.70
CA VAL A 72 -13.75 15.64 11.53
C VAL A 72 -14.03 17.12 11.30
N LEU A 73 -13.41 18.01 12.10
CA LEU A 73 -13.56 19.45 11.93
C LEU A 73 -13.10 19.89 10.53
N LEU A 74 -11.93 19.44 10.08
CA LEU A 74 -11.43 19.74 8.74
C LEU A 74 -12.36 19.21 7.63
N ALA A 75 -12.91 18.01 7.80
CA ALA A 75 -13.87 17.43 6.86
C ALA A 75 -15.16 18.26 6.78
N VAL A 76 -15.69 18.72 7.92
CA VAL A 76 -16.87 19.60 7.99
C VAL A 76 -16.59 20.95 7.35
N LEU A 77 -15.44 21.58 7.65
CA LEU A 77 -15.04 22.85 7.04
C LEU A 77 -14.91 22.72 5.50
N SER A 78 -14.30 21.64 5.03
CA SER A 78 -14.24 21.31 3.61
C SER A 78 -15.64 21.17 3.01
N ALA A 79 -16.55 20.48 3.70
CA ALA A 79 -17.91 20.30 3.23
C ALA A 79 -18.70 21.61 3.13
N VAL A 80 -18.58 22.49 4.13
CA VAL A 80 -19.21 23.82 4.12
C VAL A 80 -18.65 24.69 2.99
N TRP A 81 -17.32 24.66 2.79
CA TRP A 81 -16.64 25.41 1.74
C TRP A 81 -17.03 24.93 0.34
N GLN A 82 -17.12 23.61 0.14
CA GLN A 82 -17.37 22.98 -1.16
C GLN A 82 -18.79 22.42 -1.32
N ARG A 83 -19.76 22.92 -0.54
CA ARG A 83 -21.16 22.44 -0.54
C ARG A 83 -21.78 22.32 -1.92
N ARG A 84 -21.50 23.25 -2.83
CA ARG A 84 -22.01 23.22 -4.21
C ARG A 84 -21.42 22.04 -5.00
N GLN A 85 -20.12 21.78 -4.87
CA GLN A 85 -19.47 20.63 -5.51
C GLN A 85 -19.97 19.31 -4.91
N LEU A 86 -20.18 19.25 -3.60
CA LEU A 86 -20.71 18.05 -2.95
C LEU A 86 -22.12 17.71 -3.44
N VAL A 87 -22.98 18.70 -3.64
CA VAL A 87 -24.30 18.47 -4.27
C VAL A 87 -24.15 17.90 -5.68
N MET A 88 -23.16 18.35 -6.47
CA MET A 88 -22.88 17.77 -7.80
C MET A 88 -22.41 16.32 -7.72
N TYR A 89 -21.49 15.99 -6.81
CA TYR A 89 -21.05 14.60 -6.61
C TYR A 89 -22.19 13.72 -6.12
N TRP A 90 -23.02 14.21 -5.19
CA TRP A 90 -24.20 13.49 -4.72
C TRP A 90 -25.19 13.19 -5.85
N LYS A 91 -25.44 14.16 -6.74
CA LYS A 91 -26.28 13.95 -7.94
C LYS A 91 -25.72 12.88 -8.89
N LYS A 92 -24.39 12.69 -8.93
CA LYS A 92 -23.73 11.63 -9.72
C LYS A 92 -23.76 10.26 -9.01
N ILE A 93 -23.58 10.24 -7.69
CA ILE A 93 -23.50 9.01 -6.88
C ILE A 93 -24.88 8.40 -6.63
N LYS A 94 -25.89 9.23 -6.30
CA LYS A 94 -27.26 8.81 -6.00
C LYS A 94 -27.86 7.83 -7.03
N PRO A 95 -27.82 8.08 -8.35
CA PRO A 95 -28.40 7.16 -9.32
C PRO A 95 -27.66 5.82 -9.38
N VAL A 96 -26.34 5.81 -9.14
CA VAL A 96 -25.55 4.56 -9.08
C VAL A 96 -25.97 3.74 -7.87
N VAL A 97 -26.04 4.37 -6.69
CA VAL A 97 -26.45 3.70 -5.44
C VAL A 97 -27.85 3.10 -5.54
N LEU A 98 -28.78 3.77 -6.22
CA LEU A 98 -30.17 3.33 -6.40
C LEU A 98 -30.40 2.44 -7.64
N SER A 99 -29.34 1.83 -8.17
CA SER A 99 -29.42 0.97 -9.37
C SER A 99 -28.95 -0.46 -9.06
N TRP A 100 -29.13 -1.38 -10.02
CA TRP A 100 -28.55 -2.72 -9.95
C TRP A 100 -27.03 -2.74 -9.80
N GLU A 101 -26.35 -1.70 -10.29
CA GLU A 101 -24.92 -1.51 -10.07
C GLU A 101 -24.63 -1.21 -8.58
N GLY A 102 -25.45 -0.38 -7.94
CA GLY A 102 -25.40 -0.13 -6.51
C GLY A 102 -25.63 -1.39 -5.68
N VAL A 103 -26.57 -2.25 -6.09
CA VAL A 103 -26.81 -3.56 -5.47
C VAL A 103 -25.57 -4.45 -5.59
N PHE A 104 -24.94 -4.52 -6.77
CA PHE A 104 -23.70 -5.27 -6.97
C PHE A 104 -22.57 -4.75 -6.04
N TYR A 105 -22.36 -3.43 -5.97
CA TYR A 105 -21.37 -2.85 -5.07
C TYR A 105 -21.68 -3.11 -3.60
N PHE A 106 -22.95 -3.06 -3.20
CA PHE A 106 -23.36 -3.39 -1.85
C PHE A 106 -23.07 -4.86 -1.51
N CYS A 107 -23.42 -5.81 -2.38
CA CYS A 107 -23.08 -7.22 -2.20
C CYS A 107 -21.56 -7.44 -2.13
N PHE A 108 -20.79 -6.74 -2.97
CA PHE A 108 -19.32 -6.81 -2.94
C PHE A 108 -18.75 -6.23 -1.63
N ILE A 109 -19.30 -5.13 -1.12
CA ILE A 109 -18.94 -4.57 0.19
C ILE A 109 -19.21 -5.60 1.28
N LEU A 110 -20.37 -6.26 1.29
CA LEU A 110 -20.68 -7.31 2.27
C LEU A 110 -19.74 -8.52 2.14
N PHE A 111 -19.38 -8.90 0.92
CA PHE A 111 -18.43 -9.97 0.65
C PHE A 111 -17.06 -9.66 1.25
N ILE A 112 -16.48 -8.49 1.00
CA ILE A 112 -15.19 -8.14 1.62
C ILE A 112 -15.34 -7.94 3.14
N ALA A 113 -16.47 -7.38 3.60
CA ALA A 113 -16.72 -7.20 5.04
C ALA A 113 -16.81 -8.54 5.78
N PHE A 114 -17.23 -9.62 5.11
CA PHE A 114 -17.18 -10.96 5.65
C PHE A 114 -15.74 -11.30 6.03
N PHE A 115 -14.80 -11.27 5.08
CA PHE A 115 -13.38 -11.61 5.34
C PHE A 115 -12.70 -10.62 6.29
N ALA A 116 -12.90 -9.32 6.10
CA ALA A 116 -12.33 -8.31 6.98
C ALA A 116 -12.84 -8.41 8.44
N SER A 117 -13.96 -9.09 8.68
CA SER A 117 -14.49 -9.26 10.04
C SER A 117 -13.94 -10.47 10.81
N ARG A 118 -13.35 -11.45 10.13
CA ARG A 118 -13.00 -12.76 10.72
C ARG A 118 -11.86 -13.49 10.01
N GLY A 119 -11.06 -12.77 9.23
CA GLY A 119 -9.98 -13.32 8.43
C GLY A 119 -8.83 -13.89 9.26
N GLU A 120 -7.69 -14.07 8.62
CA GLU A 120 -6.44 -14.43 9.26
C GLU A 120 -5.52 -13.22 9.38
N PHE A 121 -4.76 -13.17 10.46
CA PHE A 121 -3.68 -12.19 10.57
C PHE A 121 -2.45 -12.65 9.79
N HIS A 122 -1.83 -11.69 9.09
CA HIS A 122 -0.49 -11.91 8.57
C HIS A 122 0.52 -11.97 9.73
N THR A 123 1.57 -12.79 9.63
CA THR A 123 2.59 -12.96 10.67
C THR A 123 3.14 -11.61 11.19
N ASP A 124 3.54 -10.71 10.28
CA ASP A 124 4.01 -9.36 10.64
C ASP A 124 3.00 -8.54 11.49
N THR A 125 1.70 -8.82 11.40
CA THR A 125 0.70 -8.14 12.25
C THR A 125 0.88 -8.51 13.71
N ASN A 126 1.08 -9.80 13.97
CA ASN A 126 1.34 -10.34 15.29
C ASN A 126 2.74 -9.96 15.77
N ILE A 127 3.73 -9.87 14.88
CA ILE A 127 5.08 -9.44 15.26
C ILE A 127 5.11 -7.97 15.67
N TYR A 128 4.57 -7.06 14.86
CA TYR A 128 4.74 -5.61 15.11
C TYR A 128 3.62 -4.68 14.64
N HIS A 129 2.77 -5.03 13.66
CA HIS A 129 1.80 -4.03 13.15
C HIS A 129 0.78 -3.63 14.21
N ALA A 130 0.18 -4.61 14.90
CA ALA A 130 -0.83 -4.35 15.93
C ALA A 130 -0.23 -3.50 17.05
N GLN A 131 0.97 -3.85 17.51
CA GLN A 131 1.66 -3.13 18.56
C GLN A 131 2.11 -1.72 18.14
N ASN A 132 2.56 -1.53 16.90
CA ASN A 132 2.82 -0.20 16.38
C ASN A 132 1.56 0.66 16.31
N ILE A 133 0.42 0.09 15.90
CA ILE A 133 -0.88 0.78 15.91
C ILE A 133 -1.22 1.24 17.34
N ARG A 134 -1.03 0.37 18.34
CA ARG A 134 -1.19 0.75 19.75
C ARG A 134 -0.27 1.90 20.17
N ILE A 135 1.00 1.85 19.76
CA ILE A 135 1.97 2.91 20.05
C ILE A 135 1.51 4.24 19.43
N TYR A 136 1.02 4.24 18.18
CA TYR A 136 0.43 5.44 17.57
C TYR A 136 -0.74 6.01 18.38
N GLU A 137 -1.64 5.14 18.85
CA GLU A 137 -2.83 5.52 19.61
C GLU A 137 -2.51 6.14 20.97
N GLU A 138 -1.61 5.51 21.73
CA GLU A 138 -1.34 5.85 23.15
C GLU A 138 -0.20 6.85 23.29
N TYR A 139 0.93 6.62 22.62
CA TYR A 139 2.16 7.40 22.78
C TYR A 139 2.45 8.31 21.58
N GLY A 140 1.92 7.97 20.40
CA GLY A 140 2.31 8.54 19.12
C GLY A 140 3.62 7.94 18.64
N LEU A 141 4.67 8.17 19.41
CA LEU A 141 6.02 7.68 19.15
C LEU A 141 6.77 7.51 20.48
N ILE A 142 7.55 6.44 20.57
CA ILE A 142 8.58 6.27 21.60
C ILE A 142 9.94 6.32 20.89
N LYS A 143 10.87 7.15 21.39
CA LYS A 143 12.19 7.30 20.75
C LYS A 143 12.97 6.00 20.84
N GLY A 144 13.70 5.66 19.78
CA GLY A 144 14.54 4.47 19.77
C GLY A 144 13.81 3.14 19.86
N MET A 145 12.50 3.12 19.56
CA MET A 145 11.67 1.92 19.67
C MET A 145 12.20 0.72 18.89
N GLY A 146 12.98 0.96 17.83
CA GLY A 146 13.66 -0.09 17.09
C GLY A 146 14.73 -0.85 17.87
N ASN A 147 15.24 -0.30 18.99
CA ASN A 147 16.12 -1.04 19.90
C ASN A 147 15.30 -2.10 20.66
N LEU A 148 14.10 -1.75 21.15
CA LEU A 148 13.22 -2.72 21.83
C LEU A 148 12.81 -3.86 20.89
N GLN A 149 12.52 -3.54 19.63
CA GLN A 149 12.28 -4.54 18.59
C GLN A 149 12.59 -3.95 17.22
N GLN A 150 13.49 -4.58 16.46
CA GLN A 150 13.95 -4.09 15.14
C GLN A 150 12.80 -3.75 14.19
N HIS A 151 11.76 -4.59 14.16
CA HIS A 151 10.59 -4.39 13.32
C HIS A 151 9.85 -3.07 13.59
N PHE A 152 9.95 -2.49 14.80
CA PHE A 152 9.37 -1.17 15.07
C PHE A 152 10.07 -0.05 14.30
N ALA A 153 11.33 -0.24 13.88
CA ALA A 153 12.02 0.68 12.99
C ALA A 153 11.60 0.53 11.51
N TYR A 154 10.79 -0.46 11.14
CA TYR A 154 10.15 -0.52 9.82
C TYR A 154 8.98 0.48 9.77
N ASN A 155 9.33 1.76 9.68
CA ASN A 155 8.32 2.81 9.62
C ASN A 155 7.44 2.66 8.38
N SER A 156 6.15 2.86 8.57
CA SER A 156 5.17 2.84 7.51
C SER A 156 4.06 3.82 7.80
N SER A 157 3.84 4.77 6.89
CA SER A 157 2.70 5.69 6.97
C SER A 157 1.36 4.94 6.92
N TYR A 158 1.32 3.70 6.41
CA TYR A 158 0.12 2.88 6.44
C TYR A 158 -0.38 2.60 7.86
N LEU A 159 0.54 2.40 8.81
CA LEU A 159 0.18 2.15 10.21
C LEU A 159 -0.40 3.40 10.88
N ALA A 160 0.03 4.60 10.47
CA ALA A 160 -0.60 5.84 10.90
C ALA A 160 -2.04 5.94 10.37
N PHE A 161 -2.29 5.55 9.11
CA PHE A 161 -3.64 5.48 8.55
C PHE A 161 -4.53 4.50 9.32
N ALA A 162 -4.01 3.29 9.60
CA ALA A 162 -4.72 2.28 10.38
C ALA A 162 -5.08 2.80 11.78
N ALA A 163 -4.13 3.42 12.47
CA ALA A 163 -4.32 3.90 13.85
C ALA A 163 -5.32 5.07 13.95
N VAL A 164 -5.38 5.98 12.95
CA VAL A 164 -6.37 7.08 12.95
C VAL A 164 -7.81 6.56 12.96
N PHE A 165 -8.04 5.44 12.27
CA PHE A 165 -9.36 4.86 12.06
C PHE A 165 -9.61 3.58 12.86
N SER A 166 -8.73 3.27 13.82
CA SER A 166 -8.91 2.12 14.71
C SER A 166 -10.06 2.29 15.69
N MET A 167 -10.42 3.54 16.02
CA MET A 167 -11.52 3.87 16.93
C MET A 167 -11.42 3.23 18.33
N LYS A 168 -10.21 2.86 18.78
CA LYS A 168 -10.02 2.26 20.13
C LYS A 168 -10.65 3.10 21.23
N TRP A 169 -10.43 4.41 21.19
CA TRP A 169 -10.95 5.35 22.20
C TRP A 169 -12.48 5.41 22.26
N LEU A 170 -13.18 5.07 21.17
CA LEU A 170 -14.64 5.11 21.08
C LEU A 170 -15.28 3.74 21.32
N LEU A 171 -14.67 2.66 20.82
CA LEU A 171 -15.26 1.32 20.81
C LEU A 171 -14.64 0.36 21.85
N GLY A 172 -13.57 0.77 22.53
CA GLY A 172 -12.79 -0.06 23.45
C GLY A 172 -11.98 -1.19 22.79
N GLN A 173 -12.18 -1.42 21.48
CA GLN A 173 -11.44 -2.35 20.64
C GLN A 173 -10.82 -1.57 19.48
N SER A 174 -9.56 -1.84 19.15
CA SER A 174 -8.92 -1.29 17.95
C SER A 174 -9.39 -2.05 16.72
N LEU A 175 -10.23 -1.41 15.91
CA LEU A 175 -10.57 -1.87 14.58
C LEU A 175 -9.33 -1.90 13.67
N HIS A 176 -9.29 -2.88 12.79
CA HIS A 176 -8.23 -3.06 11.79
C HIS A 176 -8.89 -3.27 10.43
N THR A 177 -9.68 -2.28 10.01
CA THR A 177 -10.57 -2.37 8.85
C THR A 177 -10.00 -1.68 7.61
N THR A 178 -8.85 -1.01 7.72
CA THR A 178 -8.29 -0.16 6.67
C THR A 178 -7.84 -0.91 5.43
N THR A 179 -7.38 -2.16 5.54
CA THR A 179 -7.02 -2.99 4.37
C THR A 179 -8.27 -3.26 3.55
N GLY A 180 -9.31 -3.85 4.17
CA GLY A 180 -10.59 -4.09 3.50
C GLY A 180 -11.28 -2.84 2.96
N PHE A 181 -11.09 -1.68 3.61
CA PHE A 181 -11.56 -0.40 3.07
C PHE A 181 -10.90 -0.09 1.71
N LEU A 182 -9.58 -0.24 1.61
CA LEU A 182 -8.83 0.00 0.38
C LEU A 182 -9.18 -1.02 -0.71
N GLU A 183 -9.39 -2.29 -0.35
CA GLU A 183 -9.86 -3.34 -1.26
C GLU A 183 -11.20 -2.95 -1.89
N VAL A 184 -12.18 -2.54 -1.07
CA VAL A 184 -13.49 -2.08 -1.53
C VAL A 184 -13.37 -0.85 -2.42
N LEU A 185 -12.63 0.18 -1.97
CA LEU A 185 -12.47 1.44 -2.69
C LEU A 185 -11.90 1.20 -4.09
N PHE A 186 -10.81 0.43 -4.18
CA PHE A 186 -10.12 0.20 -5.45
C PHE A 186 -10.82 -0.80 -6.35
N CYS A 187 -11.48 -1.83 -5.80
CA CYS A 187 -12.30 -2.74 -6.60
C CYS A 187 -13.54 -2.04 -7.17
N ILE A 188 -14.23 -1.19 -6.40
CA ILE A 188 -15.35 -0.41 -6.94
C ILE A 188 -14.86 0.51 -8.06
N TYR A 189 -13.70 1.17 -7.89
CA TYR A 189 -13.06 1.93 -8.95
C TYR A 189 -12.76 1.07 -10.19
N ALA A 190 -12.21 -0.13 -10.00
CA ALA A 190 -11.91 -1.07 -11.07
C ALA A 190 -13.19 -1.48 -11.82
N PHE A 191 -14.20 -1.97 -11.11
CA PHE A 191 -15.48 -2.41 -11.68
C PHE A 191 -16.24 -1.28 -12.38
N TYR A 192 -16.22 -0.08 -11.82
CA TYR A 192 -16.84 1.10 -12.44
C TYR A 192 -16.21 1.44 -13.80
N GLY A 193 -14.89 1.34 -13.90
CA GLY A 193 -14.17 1.48 -15.17
C GLY A 193 -14.48 0.35 -16.13
N LEU A 194 -14.33 -0.91 -15.68
CA LEU A 194 -14.51 -2.12 -16.49
C LEU A 194 -15.93 -2.26 -17.07
N LYS A 195 -16.96 -1.73 -16.41
CA LYS A 195 -18.33 -1.66 -16.94
C LYS A 195 -18.37 -0.97 -18.31
N ARG A 196 -17.47 -0.03 -18.55
CA ARG A 196 -17.39 0.79 -19.77
C ARG A 196 -16.57 0.16 -20.87
N TRP A 197 -16.09 -1.07 -20.73
CA TRP A 197 -15.27 -1.78 -21.72
C TRP A 197 -15.78 -1.57 -23.15
N LYS A 198 -17.05 -1.87 -23.43
CA LYS A 198 -17.60 -1.76 -24.80
C LYS A 198 -17.81 -0.32 -25.31
N SER A 199 -17.62 0.69 -24.47
CA SER A 199 -17.88 2.09 -24.81
C SER A 199 -16.68 2.83 -25.42
N HIS A 200 -15.49 2.23 -25.39
CA HIS A 200 -14.28 2.80 -25.97
C HIS A 200 -13.43 1.74 -26.66
N LYS A 201 -12.44 2.20 -27.46
CA LYS A 201 -11.58 1.33 -28.28
C LYS A 201 -10.21 1.04 -27.66
N LYS A 202 -9.85 1.77 -26.60
CA LYS A 202 -8.57 1.58 -25.90
C LYS A 202 -8.84 0.86 -24.59
N HIS A 203 -8.02 -0.12 -24.23
CA HIS A 203 -8.25 -1.02 -23.11
C HIS A 203 -7.02 -1.20 -22.21
N LEU A 204 -6.03 -0.32 -22.32
CA LEU A 204 -4.86 -0.33 -21.45
C LEU A 204 -5.28 -0.14 -20.00
N ALA A 205 -6.07 0.90 -19.73
CA ALA A 205 -6.50 1.18 -18.37
C ALA A 205 -7.47 0.12 -17.85
N ASP A 206 -8.28 -0.50 -18.72
CA ASP A 206 -9.18 -1.59 -18.33
C ASP A 206 -8.40 -2.82 -17.89
N CYS A 207 -7.44 -3.28 -18.70
CA CYS A 207 -6.67 -4.46 -18.34
C CYS A 207 -5.83 -4.23 -17.07
N VAL A 208 -5.23 -3.05 -16.89
CA VAL A 208 -4.50 -2.74 -15.65
C VAL A 208 -5.44 -2.73 -14.43
N LYS A 209 -6.70 -2.27 -14.58
CA LYS A 209 -7.71 -2.37 -13.51
C LYS A 209 -8.02 -3.80 -13.11
N LEU A 210 -7.87 -4.82 -13.98
CA LEU A 210 -8.05 -6.23 -13.61
C LEU A 210 -7.01 -6.72 -12.59
N GLY A 211 -5.84 -6.09 -12.53
CA GLY A 211 -4.83 -6.39 -11.51
C GLY A 211 -5.30 -6.11 -10.08
N ILE A 212 -6.24 -5.18 -9.89
CA ILE A 212 -6.79 -4.83 -8.57
C ILE A 212 -7.60 -5.99 -7.97
N PRO A 213 -8.70 -6.48 -8.58
CA PRO A 213 -9.45 -7.60 -8.03
C PRO A 213 -8.63 -8.89 -7.96
N PHE A 214 -7.68 -9.11 -8.87
CA PHE A 214 -6.73 -10.23 -8.74
C PHE A 214 -5.84 -10.11 -7.51
N TYR A 215 -5.36 -8.90 -7.19
CA TYR A 215 -4.61 -8.69 -5.95
C TYR A 215 -5.48 -8.87 -4.70
N VAL A 216 -6.71 -8.33 -4.70
CA VAL A 216 -7.66 -8.53 -3.59
C VAL A 216 -7.94 -10.01 -3.35
N LEU A 217 -8.07 -10.81 -4.40
CA LEU A 217 -8.22 -12.25 -4.29
C LEU A 217 -7.06 -12.91 -3.54
N VAL A 218 -5.80 -12.49 -3.79
CA VAL A 218 -4.60 -13.03 -3.14
C VAL A 218 -4.57 -12.76 -1.63
N ILE A 219 -5.07 -11.60 -1.22
CA ILE A 219 -5.05 -11.16 0.18
C ILE A 219 -6.39 -11.39 0.89
N LEU A 220 -7.39 -11.95 0.19
CA LEU A 220 -8.78 -12.01 0.63
C LEU A 220 -8.97 -12.63 2.02
N ILE A 221 -8.37 -13.79 2.28
CA ILE A 221 -8.49 -14.44 3.60
C ILE A 221 -7.79 -13.63 4.71
N ARG A 222 -6.87 -12.74 4.35
CA ARG A 222 -6.13 -11.86 5.27
C ARG A 222 -6.57 -10.39 5.20
N SER A 223 -7.76 -10.09 4.66
CA SER A 223 -8.28 -8.71 4.53
C SER A 223 -8.43 -7.96 5.86
N MET A 224 -8.46 -8.66 7.00
CA MET A 224 -8.45 -8.04 8.34
C MET A 224 -7.07 -7.59 8.79
N SER A 225 -5.99 -8.11 8.20
CA SER A 225 -4.63 -7.80 8.62
C SER A 225 -4.24 -6.39 8.13
N PRO A 226 -3.78 -5.49 9.02
CA PRO A 226 -3.24 -4.18 8.65
C PRO A 226 -1.80 -4.30 8.12
N ALA A 227 -1.53 -5.28 7.25
CA ALA A 227 -0.21 -5.51 6.69
C ALA A 227 0.24 -4.36 5.77
N THR A 228 1.45 -3.86 6.01
CA THR A 228 1.99 -2.68 5.33
C THR A 228 2.18 -2.90 3.83
N ASP A 229 2.52 -4.11 3.39
CA ASP A 229 2.58 -4.49 1.98
C ASP A 229 1.20 -4.54 1.32
N PHE A 230 0.16 -5.01 2.01
CA PHE A 230 -1.18 -5.10 1.43
C PHE A 230 -1.71 -3.73 1.03
N GLY A 231 -1.68 -2.78 1.99
CA GLY A 231 -2.03 -1.40 1.72
C GLY A 231 -1.18 -0.80 0.60
N THR A 232 0.13 -0.99 0.64
CA THR A 232 1.06 -0.43 -0.36
C THR A 232 0.77 -0.95 -1.77
N MET A 233 0.64 -2.27 -1.95
CA MET A 233 0.41 -2.88 -3.26
C MET A 233 -0.96 -2.50 -3.84
N LEU A 234 -2.00 -2.38 -3.00
CA LEU A 234 -3.30 -1.83 -3.40
C LEU A 234 -3.18 -0.41 -3.97
N PHE A 235 -2.45 0.47 -3.30
CA PHE A 235 -2.18 1.81 -3.80
C PHE A 235 -1.36 1.82 -5.10
N VAL A 236 -0.34 0.97 -5.21
CA VAL A 236 0.44 0.84 -6.45
C VAL A 236 -0.48 0.43 -7.60
N GLN A 237 -1.32 -0.60 -7.43
CA GLN A 237 -2.26 -1.05 -8.46
C GLN A 237 -3.23 0.07 -8.88
N TYR A 238 -3.80 0.78 -7.90
CA TYR A 238 -4.64 1.95 -8.18
C TYR A 238 -3.88 3.01 -8.98
N LEU A 239 -2.65 3.32 -8.59
CA LEU A 239 -1.84 4.37 -9.22
C LEU A 239 -1.50 4.01 -10.67
N LEU A 240 -1.10 2.77 -10.94
CA LEU A 240 -0.83 2.29 -12.30
C LEU A 240 -2.10 2.33 -13.17
N ALA A 241 -3.25 1.92 -12.63
CA ALA A 241 -4.54 1.99 -13.33
C ALA A 241 -4.97 3.44 -13.60
N ALA A 242 -4.87 4.33 -12.61
CA ALA A 242 -5.23 5.74 -12.72
C ALA A 242 -4.29 6.50 -13.67
N TRP A 243 -3.02 6.10 -13.73
CA TRP A 243 -2.08 6.62 -14.73
C TRP A 243 -2.53 6.25 -16.15
N CYS A 244 -2.94 5.00 -16.36
CA CYS A 244 -3.47 4.55 -17.64
C CYS A 244 -4.79 5.26 -18.01
N ASP A 245 -5.68 5.52 -17.05
CA ASP A 245 -6.88 6.33 -17.29
C ASP A 245 -6.52 7.73 -17.81
N ASN A 246 -5.55 8.39 -17.17
CA ASN A 246 -5.10 9.70 -17.60
C ASN A 246 -4.49 9.68 -19.01
N LEU A 247 -3.79 8.60 -19.35
CA LEU A 247 -3.19 8.37 -20.65
C LEU A 247 -4.25 8.21 -21.74
N GLU A 248 -5.25 7.39 -21.49
CA GLU A 248 -6.28 7.07 -22.48
C GLU A 248 -7.25 8.24 -22.68
N GLU A 249 -7.67 8.89 -21.59
CA GLU A 249 -8.56 10.05 -21.58
C GLU A 249 -7.83 11.37 -21.92
N LYS A 250 -6.50 11.35 -22.08
CA LYS A 250 -5.65 12.53 -22.33
C LYS A 250 -5.91 13.66 -21.33
N LYS A 251 -5.91 13.33 -20.04
CA LYS A 251 -6.16 14.31 -18.98
C LYS A 251 -5.04 15.34 -18.88
N ASP A 252 -5.38 16.50 -18.31
CA ASP A 252 -4.42 17.57 -18.02
C ASP A 252 -3.25 17.05 -17.18
N ILE A 253 -2.06 17.62 -17.41
CA ILE A 253 -0.82 17.28 -16.71
C ILE A 253 -0.93 17.40 -15.18
N PHE A 254 -1.85 18.23 -14.68
CA PHE A 254 -2.16 18.35 -13.26
C PHE A 254 -2.58 17.02 -12.63
N PHE A 255 -3.31 16.15 -13.33
CA PHE A 255 -3.69 14.84 -12.79
C PHE A 255 -2.49 13.90 -12.65
N TYR A 256 -1.59 13.88 -13.64
CA TYR A 256 -0.32 13.15 -13.51
C TYR A 256 0.53 13.70 -12.36
N SER A 257 0.49 15.01 -12.15
CA SER A 257 1.20 15.68 -11.06
C SER A 257 0.63 15.29 -9.69
N LEU A 258 -0.71 15.21 -9.54
CA LEU A 258 -1.35 14.70 -8.33
C LEU A 258 -1.04 13.22 -8.09
N LEU A 259 -1.09 12.37 -9.12
CA LEU A 259 -0.69 10.97 -9.00
C LEU A 259 0.77 10.82 -8.60
N SER A 260 1.64 11.75 -8.99
CA SER A 260 3.04 11.77 -8.57
C SER A 260 3.21 12.11 -7.09
N VAL A 261 2.37 13.00 -6.53
CA VAL A 261 2.33 13.24 -5.08
C VAL A 261 1.81 12.00 -4.34
N VAL A 262 0.82 11.31 -4.90
CA VAL A 262 0.36 10.01 -4.36
C VAL A 262 1.48 8.96 -4.45
N ALA A 263 2.29 8.94 -5.52
CA ALA A 263 3.44 8.05 -5.63
C ALA A 263 4.47 8.30 -4.50
N VAL A 264 4.70 9.57 -4.16
CA VAL A 264 5.53 9.96 -3.01
C VAL A 264 4.92 9.47 -1.69
N PHE A 265 3.61 9.58 -1.51
CA PHE A 265 2.93 9.00 -0.34
C PHE A 265 3.11 7.48 -0.25
N VAL A 266 2.94 6.76 -1.36
CA VAL A 266 3.15 5.30 -1.41
C VAL A 266 4.58 4.91 -1.02
N ALA A 267 5.58 5.70 -1.42
CA ALA A 267 6.98 5.46 -1.02
C ALA A 267 7.19 5.56 0.50
N THR A 268 6.36 6.30 1.24
CA THR A 268 6.38 6.35 2.72
C THR A 268 5.66 5.17 3.38
N MET A 269 4.92 4.36 2.61
CA MET A 269 4.24 3.18 3.15
C MET A 269 5.15 1.96 3.18
N LYS A 270 5.98 1.74 2.15
CA LYS A 270 6.93 0.63 2.10
C LYS A 270 8.07 0.90 1.13
N PHE A 271 9.29 0.54 1.54
CA PHE A 271 10.50 0.73 0.72
C PHE A 271 10.47 -0.07 -0.59
N SER A 272 9.79 -1.22 -0.64
CA SER A 272 9.66 -2.02 -1.86
C SER A 272 8.92 -1.31 -3.01
N ALA A 273 8.17 -0.24 -2.71
CA ALA A 273 7.51 0.59 -3.71
C ALA A 273 8.18 1.96 -3.88
N CYS A 274 9.36 2.22 -3.28
CA CYS A 274 9.95 3.56 -3.25
C CYS A 274 10.23 4.15 -4.64
N LEU A 275 10.58 3.32 -5.63
CA LEU A 275 10.90 3.79 -6.98
C LEU A 275 9.65 4.12 -7.82
N ILE A 276 8.43 3.95 -7.29
CA ILE A 276 7.21 4.44 -7.94
C ILE A 276 7.24 5.96 -8.11
N VAL A 277 8.00 6.69 -7.28
CA VAL A 277 8.19 8.15 -7.38
C VAL A 277 8.80 8.59 -8.71
N LEU A 278 9.48 7.70 -9.43
CA LEU A 278 10.02 7.97 -10.76
C LEU A 278 8.94 8.30 -11.79
N LEU A 279 7.66 7.97 -11.53
CA LEU A 279 6.54 8.45 -12.34
C LEU A 279 6.48 9.98 -12.40
N ALA A 280 7.00 10.69 -11.38
CA ALA A 280 7.07 12.15 -11.37
C ALA A 280 7.92 12.74 -12.51
N ILE A 281 8.82 11.96 -13.12
CA ILE A 281 9.67 12.42 -14.23
C ILE A 281 8.81 12.95 -15.39
N TYR A 282 7.74 12.24 -15.76
CA TYR A 282 6.89 12.63 -16.89
C TYR A 282 6.22 14.01 -16.68
N PRO A 283 5.41 14.24 -15.63
CA PRO A 283 4.83 15.54 -15.38
C PRO A 283 5.88 16.60 -15.08
N ALA A 284 7.00 16.28 -14.42
CA ALA A 284 8.07 17.26 -14.19
C ALA A 284 8.63 17.82 -15.51
N VAL A 285 8.95 16.96 -16.48
CA VAL A 285 9.45 17.38 -17.80
C VAL A 285 8.41 18.23 -18.52
N CYS A 286 7.14 17.80 -18.55
CA CYS A 286 6.06 18.55 -19.19
C CYS A 286 5.84 19.92 -18.53
N LEU A 287 5.77 19.97 -17.20
CA LEU A 287 5.55 21.21 -16.44
C LEU A 287 6.71 22.20 -16.61
N LEU A 288 7.96 21.73 -16.64
CA LEU A 288 9.14 22.57 -16.88
C LEU A 288 9.14 23.14 -18.30
N ARG A 289 8.86 22.30 -19.30
CA ARG A 289 8.73 22.72 -20.71
C ARG A 289 7.66 23.79 -20.87
N ASP A 290 6.50 23.57 -20.25
CA ASP A 290 5.33 24.43 -20.38
C ASP A 290 5.32 25.59 -19.33
N ARG A 291 6.39 25.72 -18.54
CA ARG A 291 6.62 26.76 -17.51
C ARG A 291 5.46 26.92 -16.51
N GLN A 292 4.83 25.82 -16.12
CA GLN A 292 3.71 25.79 -15.16
C GLN A 292 4.22 25.85 -13.70
N TRP A 293 4.93 26.93 -13.34
CA TRP A 293 5.62 27.08 -12.05
C TRP A 293 4.73 26.92 -10.81
N LYS A 294 3.49 27.38 -10.87
CA LYS A 294 2.53 27.22 -9.74
C LYS A 294 2.30 25.74 -9.42
N THR A 295 2.11 24.92 -10.45
CA THR A 295 1.93 23.47 -10.30
C THR A 295 3.22 22.80 -9.81
N ILE A 296 4.38 23.22 -10.32
CA ILE A 296 5.69 22.70 -9.87
C ILE A 296 5.87 22.96 -8.39
N VAL A 297 5.72 24.21 -7.95
CA VAL A 297 5.87 24.60 -6.54
C VAL A 297 4.87 23.87 -5.66
N PHE A 298 3.60 23.80 -6.09
CA PHE A 298 2.56 23.06 -5.36
C PHE A 298 2.91 21.58 -5.17
N CYS A 299 3.37 20.89 -6.22
CA CYS A 299 3.74 19.48 -6.16
C CYS A 299 4.99 19.25 -5.32
N LEU A 300 6.01 20.10 -5.43
CA LEU A 300 7.22 20.00 -4.60
C LEU A 300 6.90 20.20 -3.12
N LEU A 301 6.17 21.25 -2.76
CA LEU A 301 5.75 21.49 -1.38
C LEU A 301 4.87 20.36 -0.84
N SER A 302 3.95 19.84 -1.66
CA SER A 302 3.10 18.70 -1.28
C SER A 302 3.95 17.44 -1.04
N GLY A 303 4.92 17.15 -1.92
CA GLY A 303 5.83 16.02 -1.76
C GLY A 303 6.68 16.12 -0.49
N ILE A 304 7.22 17.32 -0.21
CA ILE A 304 7.97 17.58 1.03
C ILE A 304 7.07 17.37 2.25
N LEU A 305 5.85 17.93 2.23
CA LEU A 305 4.90 17.80 3.32
C LEU A 305 4.57 16.33 3.62
N VAL A 306 4.47 15.50 2.58
CA VAL A 306 4.20 14.06 2.68
C VAL A 306 5.38 13.27 3.23
N VAL A 307 6.61 13.54 2.76
CA VAL A 307 7.81 12.75 3.12
C VAL A 307 8.39 13.15 4.47
N CYS A 308 8.32 14.43 4.83
CA CYS A 308 8.92 14.96 6.04
C CYS A 308 8.55 14.20 7.33
N PRO A 309 7.27 13.91 7.66
CA PRO A 309 6.95 13.22 8.91
C PRO A 309 7.45 11.77 8.89
N PHE A 310 7.53 11.13 7.72
CA PHE A 310 8.11 9.79 7.58
C PHE A 310 9.61 9.79 7.91
N LEU A 311 10.37 10.76 7.41
CA LEU A 311 11.80 10.89 7.69
C LEU A 311 12.08 11.26 9.15
N ILE A 312 11.32 12.22 9.70
CA ILE A 312 11.40 12.60 11.12
C ILE A 312 11.14 11.37 12.00
N ARG A 313 10.06 10.64 11.72
CA ARG A 313 9.71 9.44 12.47
C ARG A 313 10.77 8.35 12.37
N ASN A 314 11.31 8.07 11.18
CA ASN A 314 12.43 7.14 11.01
C ASN A 314 13.62 7.48 11.91
N PHE A 315 14.03 8.76 11.89
CA PHE A 315 15.11 9.24 12.74
C PHE A 315 14.78 9.07 14.23
N LEU A 316 13.57 9.41 14.66
CA LEU A 316 13.20 9.33 16.07
C LEU A 316 13.09 7.88 16.57
N ILE A 317 12.54 6.95 15.79
CA ILE A 317 12.36 5.54 16.22
C ILE A 317 13.62 4.68 16.08
N SER A 318 14.57 5.07 15.23
CA SER A 318 15.75 4.24 14.90
C SER A 318 17.10 4.93 15.03
N GLY A 319 17.14 6.27 15.04
CA GLY A 319 18.36 7.06 14.89
C GLY A 319 18.94 7.07 13.47
N TRP A 320 18.29 6.42 12.49
CA TRP A 320 18.67 6.39 11.08
C TRP A 320 17.67 7.17 10.23
N LEU A 321 18.15 7.81 9.14
CA LEU A 321 17.25 8.51 8.21
C LEU A 321 16.31 7.54 7.47
N LEU A 322 16.85 6.39 7.07
CA LEU A 322 16.14 5.32 6.38
C LEU A 322 16.60 3.98 6.97
N TYR A 323 15.81 3.36 7.84
CA TYR A 323 16.11 2.02 8.36
C TYR A 323 15.50 0.93 7.45
N PRO A 324 16.18 -0.22 7.18
CA PRO A 324 17.54 -0.61 7.56
C PRO A 324 18.57 -0.33 6.43
N PHE A 325 18.79 0.94 6.07
CA PHE A 325 19.75 1.37 5.04
C PHE A 325 20.96 2.10 5.66
N ASP A 326 22.13 1.45 5.63
CA ASP A 326 23.33 1.90 6.36
C ASP A 326 24.16 2.99 5.66
N LYS A 327 23.81 3.38 4.43
CA LYS A 327 24.65 4.28 3.60
C LYS A 327 24.44 5.76 3.88
N ILE A 328 23.39 6.13 4.61
CA ILE A 328 23.12 7.52 5.00
C ILE A 328 23.23 7.61 6.52
N ASP A 329 24.46 7.84 6.98
CA ASP A 329 24.77 8.04 8.39
C ASP A 329 24.99 9.54 8.67
N LEU A 330 23.97 10.21 9.23
CA LEU A 330 23.98 11.66 9.49
C LEU A 330 23.93 12.00 10.98
N PHE A 331 23.61 11.04 11.84
CA PHE A 331 23.19 11.31 13.22
C PHE A 331 23.99 10.51 14.24
N HIS A 332 24.33 11.17 15.34
CA HIS A 332 25.00 10.59 16.50
C HIS A 332 24.15 10.87 17.74
N VAL A 333 23.23 9.95 18.04
CA VAL A 333 22.26 10.06 19.14
C VAL A 333 22.25 8.80 19.99
N ALA A 334 21.90 8.92 21.26
CA ALA A 334 21.96 7.82 22.23
C ALA A 334 21.07 6.62 21.84
N TRP A 335 19.89 6.87 21.25
CA TRP A 335 18.95 5.83 20.84
C TRP A 335 19.20 5.24 19.46
N LYS A 336 20.32 5.57 18.81
CA LYS A 336 20.59 5.06 17.46
C LYS A 336 20.84 3.56 17.50
N ILE A 337 20.11 2.81 16.67
CA ILE A 337 20.34 1.37 16.52
C ILE A 337 21.77 1.15 16.04
N PRO A 338 22.59 0.33 16.72
CA PRO A 338 23.94 0.01 16.29
C PRO A 338 23.99 -0.46 14.83
N ARG A 339 25.02 0.01 14.10
CA ARG A 339 25.18 -0.32 12.68
C ARG A 339 25.23 -1.83 12.44
N GLU A 340 25.83 -2.58 13.35
CA GLU A 340 25.92 -4.05 13.29
C GLU A 340 24.53 -4.70 13.24
N TYR A 341 23.63 -4.28 14.14
CA TYR A 341 22.25 -4.78 14.18
C TYR A 341 21.48 -4.44 12.91
N LEU A 342 21.69 -3.24 12.35
CA LEU A 342 21.05 -2.81 11.11
C LEU A 342 21.55 -3.64 9.92
N VAL A 343 22.87 -3.86 9.79
CA VAL A 343 23.45 -4.63 8.69
C VAL A 343 23.01 -6.09 8.75
N GLU A 344 22.97 -6.67 9.94
CA GLU A 344 22.46 -8.03 10.17
C GLU A 344 20.98 -8.14 9.79
N ASP A 345 20.15 -7.17 10.20
CA ASP A 345 18.72 -7.14 9.86
C ASP A 345 18.50 -7.02 8.33
N SER A 346 19.22 -6.11 7.68
CA SER A 346 19.21 -5.96 6.22
C SER A 346 19.64 -7.25 5.50
N ALA A 347 20.64 -7.95 6.03
CA ALA A 347 21.11 -9.22 5.50
C ALA A 347 20.05 -10.32 5.65
N ARG A 348 19.40 -10.43 6.82
CA ARG A 348 18.31 -11.38 7.07
C ARG A 348 17.16 -11.20 6.08
N ILE A 349 16.68 -9.97 5.88
CA ILE A 349 15.62 -9.69 4.90
C ILE A 349 15.99 -10.22 3.49
N LYS A 350 17.25 -10.02 3.07
CA LYS A 350 17.72 -10.45 1.75
C LYS A 350 17.80 -11.98 1.61
N VAL A 351 18.38 -12.67 2.59
CA VAL A 351 18.58 -14.13 2.49
C VAL A 351 17.26 -14.89 2.64
N TRP A 352 16.34 -14.37 3.46
CA TRP A 352 14.97 -14.88 3.54
C TRP A 352 14.23 -14.69 2.21
N GLY A 353 14.32 -13.50 1.61
CA GLY A 353 13.71 -13.25 0.29
C GLY A 353 14.24 -14.16 -0.81
N ARG A 354 15.51 -14.60 -0.72
CA ARG A 354 16.16 -15.53 -1.65
C ARG A 354 15.95 -17.01 -1.32
N CYS A 355 15.17 -17.33 -0.29
CA CYS A 355 14.95 -18.69 0.21
C CYS A 355 16.25 -19.40 0.64
N LEU A 356 17.25 -18.65 1.11
CA LEU A 356 18.52 -19.20 1.61
C LEU A 356 18.52 -19.39 3.13
N TYR A 357 17.80 -18.54 3.87
CA TYR A 357 17.62 -18.55 5.33
C TYR A 357 18.91 -18.47 6.18
N ASP A 358 20.08 -18.33 5.55
CA ASP A 358 21.38 -18.21 6.19
C ASP A 358 22.10 -16.95 5.67
N VAL A 359 22.52 -16.09 6.61
CA VAL A 359 23.21 -14.82 6.33
C VAL A 359 24.60 -15.05 5.71
N GLU A 360 25.26 -16.17 5.98
CA GLU A 360 26.57 -16.50 5.40
C GLU A 360 26.48 -16.67 3.88
N LEU A 361 25.30 -17.03 3.37
CA LEU A 361 25.04 -17.23 1.94
C LEU A 361 24.66 -15.93 1.20
N LEU A 362 24.68 -14.76 1.86
CA LEU A 362 24.26 -13.50 1.26
C LEU A 362 25.06 -13.11 0.01
N ASN A 363 26.35 -13.46 -0.02
CA ASN A 363 27.28 -13.08 -1.08
C ASN A 363 27.30 -14.03 -2.28
N LEU A 364 26.40 -15.04 -2.31
CA LEU A 364 26.24 -15.89 -3.48
C LEU A 364 25.92 -15.04 -4.73
N ARG A 365 26.55 -15.39 -5.85
CA ARG A 365 26.29 -14.75 -7.14
C ARG A 365 24.87 -15.11 -7.63
N PRO A 366 24.22 -14.28 -8.46
CA PRO A 366 22.89 -14.58 -9.02
C PRO A 366 22.74 -15.98 -9.60
N VAL A 367 23.74 -16.45 -10.37
CA VAL A 367 23.74 -17.79 -10.97
C VAL A 367 23.67 -18.91 -9.92
N GLN A 368 24.16 -18.66 -8.69
CA GLN A 368 24.19 -19.64 -7.61
C GLN A 368 22.89 -19.67 -6.82
N TRP A 369 22.31 -18.51 -6.47
CA TRP A 369 21.12 -18.47 -5.61
C TRP A 369 19.78 -18.53 -6.38
N ILE A 370 19.73 -18.10 -7.65
CA ILE A 370 18.48 -18.10 -8.44
C ILE A 370 17.85 -19.50 -8.55
N PRO A 371 18.61 -20.59 -8.78
CA PRO A 371 18.02 -21.94 -8.79
C PRO A 371 17.36 -22.32 -7.47
N TYR A 372 17.99 -21.98 -6.33
CA TYR A 372 17.40 -22.22 -5.00
C TYR A 372 16.12 -21.43 -4.81
N TRP A 373 16.16 -20.12 -5.10
CA TRP A 373 14.98 -19.25 -5.02
C TRP A 373 13.84 -19.77 -5.89
N TRP A 374 14.11 -20.14 -7.15
CA TRP A 374 13.11 -20.69 -8.07
C TRP A 374 12.50 -21.98 -7.55
N SER A 375 13.33 -22.89 -7.02
CA SER A 375 12.87 -24.16 -6.45
C SER A 375 12.07 -23.99 -5.16
N GLY A 376 12.30 -22.89 -4.42
CA GLY A 376 11.56 -22.55 -3.21
C GLY A 376 10.21 -21.88 -3.46
N GLN A 377 9.91 -21.45 -4.69
CA GLN A 377 8.60 -20.87 -5.01
C GLN A 377 7.56 -21.97 -5.25
N GLU A 378 6.32 -21.71 -4.86
CA GLU A 378 5.22 -22.62 -5.17
C GLU A 378 4.93 -22.64 -6.68
N ARG A 379 4.35 -23.75 -7.16
CA ARG A 379 4.18 -23.96 -8.60
C ARG A 379 3.36 -22.85 -9.27
N TYR A 380 2.29 -22.37 -8.64
CA TYR A 380 1.49 -21.30 -9.20
C TYR A 380 2.24 -19.96 -9.23
N GLU A 381 3.15 -19.71 -8.30
CA GLU A 381 4.01 -18.51 -8.29
C GLU A 381 5.03 -18.55 -9.42
N GLN A 382 5.65 -19.70 -9.68
CA GLN A 382 6.48 -19.91 -10.88
C GLN A 382 5.69 -19.64 -12.16
N MET A 383 4.42 -20.06 -12.21
CA MET A 383 3.55 -19.80 -13.36
C MET A 383 3.16 -18.33 -13.49
N LEU A 384 2.92 -17.61 -12.38
CA LEU A 384 2.79 -16.14 -12.40
C LEU A 384 4.03 -15.50 -13.05
N LEU A 385 5.24 -15.89 -12.67
CA LEU A 385 6.48 -15.39 -13.29
C LEU A 385 6.57 -15.75 -14.78
N GLY A 386 6.09 -16.94 -15.17
CA GLY A 386 5.92 -17.33 -16.57
C GLY A 386 4.99 -16.37 -17.34
N SER A 387 3.91 -15.90 -16.71
CA SER A 387 3.02 -14.90 -17.31
C SER A 387 3.69 -13.52 -17.46
N VAL A 388 4.57 -13.15 -16.53
CA VAL A 388 5.38 -11.91 -16.61
C VAL A 388 6.33 -12.00 -17.80
N LEU A 389 7.00 -13.14 -17.98
CA LEU A 389 7.87 -13.37 -19.13
C LEU A 389 7.09 -13.31 -20.45
N ALA A 390 5.96 -14.01 -20.56
CA ALA A 390 5.11 -13.97 -21.74
C ALA A 390 4.56 -12.56 -22.03
N GLY A 391 4.17 -11.82 -20.98
CA GLY A 391 3.75 -10.41 -21.07
C GLY A 391 4.88 -9.50 -21.54
N THR A 392 6.10 -9.71 -21.04
CA THR A 392 7.30 -8.97 -21.47
C THR A 392 7.59 -9.20 -22.96
N LEU A 393 7.54 -10.45 -23.41
CA LEU A 393 7.71 -10.81 -24.81
C LEU A 393 6.63 -10.18 -25.69
N LEU A 394 5.37 -10.20 -25.23
CA LEU A 394 4.25 -9.61 -25.96
C LEU A 394 4.40 -8.08 -26.10
N LEU A 395 4.80 -7.39 -25.03
CA LEU A 395 5.11 -5.95 -25.08
C LEU A 395 6.28 -5.66 -26.04
N GLY A 396 7.30 -6.52 -26.07
CA GLY A 396 8.42 -6.43 -27.02
C GLY A 396 7.96 -6.54 -28.47
N VAL A 397 7.14 -7.55 -28.80
CA VAL A 397 6.55 -7.73 -30.13
C VAL A 397 5.69 -6.53 -30.52
N GLN A 398 4.85 -6.03 -29.60
CA GLN A 398 4.00 -4.85 -29.82
C GLN A 398 4.82 -3.59 -30.07
N ALA A 399 5.91 -3.38 -29.31
CA ALA A 399 6.80 -2.24 -29.48
C ALA A 399 7.52 -2.29 -30.84
N ILE A 400 8.06 -3.44 -31.23
CA ILE A 400 8.71 -3.63 -32.54
C ILE A 400 7.71 -3.39 -33.67
N TYR A 401 6.51 -3.97 -33.58
CA TYR A 401 5.46 -3.79 -34.57
C TYR A 401 5.01 -2.33 -34.69
N GLY A 402 4.85 -1.62 -33.57
CA GLY A 402 4.55 -0.19 -33.53
C GLY A 402 5.63 0.66 -34.22
N ARG A 403 6.91 0.32 -34.01
CA ARG A 403 8.04 0.99 -34.70
C ARG A 403 8.01 0.77 -36.21
N ILE A 404 7.76 -0.46 -36.66
CA ILE A 404 7.61 -0.78 -38.09
C ILE A 404 6.46 0.03 -38.71
N ARG A 405 5.35 0.22 -37.97
CA ARG A 405 4.20 1.03 -38.37
C ARG A 405 4.37 2.54 -38.15
N ARG A 406 5.54 3.00 -37.69
CA ARG A 406 5.86 4.41 -37.39
C ARG A 406 4.84 5.08 -36.46
N THR A 407 4.34 4.35 -35.47
CA THR A 407 3.44 4.93 -34.46
C THR A 407 4.19 5.95 -33.59
N GLN A 408 3.50 7.02 -33.20
CA GLN A 408 4.04 8.03 -32.30
C GLN A 408 4.30 7.43 -30.92
N ILE A 409 5.43 7.81 -30.31
CA ILE A 409 5.80 7.35 -28.97
C ILE A 409 4.93 8.07 -27.94
N ALA A 410 4.18 7.31 -27.15
CA ALA A 410 3.51 7.82 -25.96
C ALA A 410 4.51 7.81 -24.78
N TRP A 411 5.12 8.96 -24.49
CA TRP A 411 6.18 9.05 -23.46
C TRP A 411 5.68 8.77 -22.05
N ASP A 412 4.43 9.13 -21.73
CA ASP A 412 3.74 8.72 -20.49
C ASP A 412 3.64 7.21 -20.34
N LYS A 413 3.40 6.47 -21.43
CA LYS A 413 3.45 5.00 -21.44
C LYS A 413 4.85 4.45 -21.24
N VAL A 414 5.84 5.05 -21.91
CA VAL A 414 7.25 4.60 -21.80
C VAL A 414 7.75 4.78 -20.38
N VAL A 415 7.48 5.93 -19.75
CA VAL A 415 7.83 6.17 -18.35
C VAL A 415 7.12 5.17 -17.45
N LEU A 416 5.82 4.92 -17.64
CA LEU A 416 5.08 3.91 -16.87
C LEU A 416 5.74 2.53 -16.95
N ALA A 417 6.01 2.04 -18.16
CA ALA A 417 6.63 0.73 -18.36
C ALA A 417 8.04 0.67 -17.75
N ALA A 418 8.86 1.71 -17.96
CA ALA A 418 10.20 1.78 -17.38
C ALA A 418 10.17 1.72 -15.86
N VAL A 419 9.27 2.46 -15.21
CA VAL A 419 9.13 2.45 -13.74
C VAL A 419 8.71 1.06 -13.24
N ILE A 420 7.80 0.38 -13.93
CA ILE A 420 7.40 -0.99 -13.56
C ILE A 420 8.60 -1.94 -13.62
N TYR A 421 9.35 -1.97 -14.72
CA TYR A 421 10.52 -2.84 -14.84
C TYR A 421 11.65 -2.49 -13.86
N ILE A 422 11.88 -1.20 -13.59
CA ILE A 422 12.85 -0.77 -12.58
C ILE A 422 12.46 -1.31 -11.20
N ASN A 423 11.17 -1.26 -10.82
CA ASN A 423 10.70 -1.82 -9.56
C ASN A 423 10.77 -3.35 -9.54
N ILE A 424 10.50 -4.05 -10.65
CA ILE A 424 10.68 -5.51 -10.74
C ILE A 424 12.15 -5.90 -10.55
N VAL A 425 13.08 -5.19 -11.19
CA VAL A 425 14.51 -5.43 -11.05
C VAL A 425 14.94 -5.19 -9.60
N LEU A 426 14.52 -4.06 -9.00
CA LEU A 426 14.83 -3.76 -7.61
C LEU A 426 14.28 -4.83 -6.66
N TRP A 427 13.01 -5.20 -6.82
CA TRP A 427 12.35 -6.28 -6.06
C TRP A 427 13.15 -7.57 -6.15
N PHE A 428 13.54 -7.98 -7.37
CA PHE A 428 14.22 -9.24 -7.60
C PHE A 428 15.59 -9.32 -6.91
N PHE A 429 16.37 -8.24 -6.91
CA PHE A 429 17.71 -8.20 -6.32
C PHE A 429 17.74 -7.85 -4.83
N MET A 430 16.73 -7.12 -4.33
CA MET A 430 16.63 -6.73 -2.93
C MET A 430 15.96 -7.81 -2.07
N ALA A 431 14.71 -8.15 -2.36
CA ALA A 431 13.94 -9.09 -1.54
C ALA A 431 12.84 -9.75 -2.39
N PRO A 432 13.16 -10.84 -3.13
CA PRO A 432 12.26 -11.42 -4.12
C PRO A 432 11.12 -12.27 -3.52
N PHE A 433 10.51 -11.81 -2.43
CA PHE A 433 9.23 -12.34 -1.96
C PHE A 433 8.13 -11.94 -2.93
N ILE A 434 7.44 -12.90 -3.55
CA ILE A 434 6.41 -12.65 -4.55
C ILE A 434 5.42 -11.57 -4.08
N ARG A 435 4.93 -11.68 -2.84
CA ARG A 435 3.98 -10.72 -2.23
C ARG A 435 4.42 -9.25 -2.27
N TYR A 436 5.72 -8.96 -2.18
CA TYR A 436 6.25 -7.58 -2.17
C TYR A 436 6.29 -6.94 -3.56
N GLY A 437 6.26 -7.75 -4.63
CA GLY A 437 6.34 -7.31 -6.02
C GLY A 437 5.01 -7.43 -6.78
N LEU A 438 3.96 -7.99 -6.17
CA LEU A 438 2.75 -8.44 -6.88
C LEU A 438 2.09 -7.37 -7.75
N ALA A 439 2.04 -6.12 -7.29
CA ALA A 439 1.46 -5.04 -8.10
C ALA A 439 2.20 -4.86 -9.44
N PHE A 440 3.54 -4.89 -9.40
CA PHE A 440 4.37 -4.75 -10.59
C PHE A 440 4.36 -6.03 -11.45
N LEU A 441 4.36 -7.20 -10.81
CA LEU A 441 4.28 -8.49 -11.51
C LEU A 441 2.96 -8.62 -12.26
N PHE A 442 1.83 -8.23 -11.68
CA PHE A 442 0.55 -8.20 -12.39
C PHE A 442 0.48 -7.12 -13.47
N ALA A 443 1.14 -5.96 -13.27
CA ALA A 443 1.08 -4.88 -14.22
C ALA A 443 1.63 -5.26 -15.61
N VAL A 444 2.70 -6.06 -15.68
CA VAL A 444 3.32 -6.47 -16.96
C VAL A 444 2.36 -7.21 -17.89
N PRO A 445 1.77 -8.37 -17.52
CA PRO A 445 0.82 -9.06 -18.37
C PRO A 445 -0.44 -8.20 -18.61
N MET A 446 -0.91 -7.43 -17.64
CA MET A 446 -2.09 -6.57 -17.84
C MET A 446 -1.84 -5.44 -18.85
N LEU A 447 -0.66 -4.80 -18.85
CA LEU A 447 -0.28 -3.83 -19.88
C LEU A 447 -0.22 -4.49 -21.25
N ALA A 448 0.38 -5.68 -21.34
CA ALA A 448 0.51 -6.43 -22.58
C ALA A 448 -0.86 -6.79 -23.18
N LEU A 449 -1.79 -7.25 -22.34
CA LEU A 449 -3.17 -7.57 -22.71
C LEU A 449 -3.94 -6.32 -23.12
N GLY A 450 -3.78 -5.20 -22.42
CA GLY A 450 -4.46 -3.95 -22.73
C GLY A 450 -4.05 -3.34 -24.07
N GLU A 451 -2.75 -3.35 -24.39
CA GLU A 451 -2.24 -2.98 -25.71
C GLU A 451 -2.75 -3.93 -26.79
N TRP A 452 -2.78 -5.24 -26.51
CA TRP A 452 -3.28 -6.24 -27.46
C TRP A 452 -4.78 -6.08 -27.76
N CYS A 453 -5.58 -5.79 -26.74
CA CYS A 453 -7.01 -5.51 -26.87
C CYS A 453 -7.27 -4.26 -27.72
N SER A 454 -6.38 -3.28 -27.68
CA SER A 454 -6.49 -2.02 -28.40
C SER A 454 -5.94 -2.07 -29.84
N ALA A 455 -5.13 -3.09 -30.16
CA ALA A 455 -4.40 -3.17 -31.43
C ALA A 455 -5.22 -3.80 -32.56
N GLU A 456 -4.96 -3.34 -33.79
CA GLU A 456 -5.42 -4.04 -35.00
C GLU A 456 -4.65 -5.35 -35.20
N LYS A 457 -5.38 -6.45 -35.33
CA LYS A 457 -4.83 -7.81 -35.42
C LYS A 457 -4.88 -8.28 -36.86
N LYS A 458 -3.73 -8.38 -37.54
CA LYS A 458 -3.62 -8.81 -38.95
C LYS A 458 -2.38 -9.68 -39.18
N GLY A 459 -2.51 -10.71 -40.02
CA GLY A 459 -1.39 -11.56 -40.47
C GLY A 459 -0.63 -12.27 -39.35
N PHE A 460 0.67 -12.51 -39.57
CA PHE A 460 1.55 -13.22 -38.63
C PHE A 460 1.61 -12.60 -37.23
N TYR A 461 1.53 -11.26 -37.13
CA TYR A 461 1.45 -10.55 -35.86
C TYR A 461 0.28 -11.03 -34.98
N SER A 462 -0.87 -11.34 -35.59
CA SER A 462 -2.04 -11.85 -34.87
C SER A 462 -1.79 -13.23 -34.28
N ILE A 463 -1.06 -14.10 -34.99
CA ILE A 463 -0.77 -15.47 -34.56
C ILE A 463 0.20 -15.44 -33.38
N VAL A 464 1.31 -14.69 -33.51
CA VAL A 464 2.32 -14.56 -32.45
C VAL A 464 1.71 -13.95 -31.19
N CYS A 465 1.01 -12.82 -31.32
CA CYS A 465 0.37 -12.19 -30.18
C CYS A 465 -0.72 -13.07 -29.58
N GLY A 466 -1.52 -13.78 -30.38
CA GLY A 466 -2.53 -14.72 -29.90
C GLY A 466 -1.93 -15.87 -29.10
N GLY A 467 -0.83 -16.45 -29.57
CA GLY A 467 -0.08 -17.49 -28.83
C GLY A 467 0.48 -16.99 -27.51
N LEU A 468 1.07 -15.79 -27.48
CA LEU A 468 1.57 -15.19 -26.24
C LEU A 468 0.44 -14.84 -25.25
N VAL A 469 -0.72 -14.36 -25.74
CA VAL A 469 -1.90 -14.15 -24.91
C VAL A 469 -2.39 -15.46 -24.31
N PHE A 470 -2.44 -16.54 -25.10
CA PHE A 470 -2.76 -17.87 -24.60
C PHE A 470 -1.79 -18.30 -23.49
N CYS A 471 -0.48 -18.11 -23.69
CA CYS A 471 0.52 -18.39 -22.66
C CYS A 471 0.27 -17.56 -21.38
N ILE A 472 0.00 -16.26 -21.50
CA ILE A 472 -0.31 -15.40 -20.34
C ILE A 472 -1.50 -15.96 -19.56
N VAL A 473 -2.60 -16.30 -20.25
CA VAL A 473 -3.83 -16.81 -19.60
C VAL A 473 -3.57 -18.15 -18.92
N VAL A 474 -2.92 -19.10 -19.59
CA VAL A 474 -2.59 -20.43 -19.03
C VAL A 474 -1.63 -20.32 -17.85
N CYS A 475 -0.68 -19.39 -17.90
CA CYS A 475 0.26 -19.17 -16.82
C CYS A 475 -0.38 -18.46 -15.61
N LEU A 476 -1.33 -17.55 -15.83
CA LEU A 476 -2.05 -16.88 -14.74
C LEU A 476 -3.12 -17.76 -14.10
N SER A 477 -3.69 -18.73 -14.84
CA SER A 477 -4.87 -19.44 -14.36
C SER A 477 -4.69 -20.21 -13.04
N PRO A 478 -3.57 -20.92 -12.80
CA PRO A 478 -3.39 -21.61 -11.52
C PRO A 478 -3.18 -20.65 -10.35
N TYR A 479 -2.71 -19.43 -10.63
CA TYR A 479 -2.50 -18.41 -9.61
C TYR A 479 -3.83 -17.98 -9.00
N TRP A 480 -4.81 -17.57 -9.80
CA TRP A 480 -6.12 -17.21 -9.25
C TRP A 480 -6.94 -18.41 -8.79
N ASP A 481 -6.77 -19.60 -9.40
CA ASP A 481 -7.52 -20.81 -9.04
C ASP A 481 -7.23 -21.23 -7.60
N ARG A 482 -5.95 -21.15 -7.20
CA ARG A 482 -5.51 -21.34 -5.83
C ARG A 482 -6.26 -20.45 -4.85
N TYR A 483 -6.24 -19.13 -5.06
CA TYR A 483 -6.83 -18.18 -4.12
C TYR A 483 -8.37 -18.15 -4.14
N ILE A 484 -9.01 -18.46 -5.28
CA ILE A 484 -10.47 -18.68 -5.33
C ILE A 484 -10.84 -19.90 -4.48
N THR A 485 -10.09 -20.99 -4.61
CA THR A 485 -10.30 -22.22 -3.83
C THR A 485 -10.12 -21.94 -2.35
N ASP A 486 -9.03 -21.29 -1.95
CA ASP A 486 -8.74 -20.95 -0.56
C ASP A 486 -9.83 -20.03 0.02
N GLY A 487 -10.26 -19.00 -0.71
CA GLY A 487 -11.35 -18.12 -0.29
C GLY A 487 -12.70 -18.84 -0.16
N GLY A 488 -12.99 -19.79 -1.04
CA GLY A 488 -14.21 -20.60 -0.99
C GLY A 488 -14.22 -21.59 0.18
N VAL A 489 -13.08 -22.25 0.45
CA VAL A 489 -12.88 -23.13 1.61
C VAL A 489 -13.01 -22.32 2.90
N PHE A 490 -12.32 -21.17 2.98
CA PHE A 490 -12.41 -20.26 4.11
C PHE A 490 -13.85 -19.83 4.38
N LEU A 491 -14.56 -19.37 3.34
CA LEU A 491 -15.97 -18.99 3.47
C LEU A 491 -16.78 -20.12 4.09
N LYS A 492 -16.67 -21.34 3.57
CA LYS A 492 -17.41 -22.52 4.07
C LYS A 492 -17.14 -22.81 5.55
N HIS A 493 -15.88 -22.69 6.01
CA HIS A 493 -15.51 -22.98 7.39
C HIS A 493 -15.93 -21.89 8.38
N HIS A 494 -16.00 -20.64 7.93
CA HIS A 494 -16.19 -19.47 8.81
C HIS A 494 -17.60 -18.85 8.75
N LEU A 495 -18.57 -19.51 8.10
CA LEU A 495 -19.97 -19.05 8.03
C LEU A 495 -20.64 -18.99 9.42
N THR A 496 -20.29 -19.90 10.33
CA THR A 496 -20.91 -19.97 11.67
C THR A 496 -20.25 -19.05 12.69
N ASP A 497 -19.16 -18.39 12.34
CA ASP A 497 -18.39 -17.58 13.27
C ASP A 497 -19.14 -16.33 13.72
N PRO A 498 -19.03 -15.94 15.01
CA PRO A 498 -19.88 -14.91 15.62
C PRO A 498 -19.55 -13.47 15.20
N TYR A 499 -18.68 -13.26 14.21
CA TYR A 499 -18.17 -11.94 13.82
C TYR A 499 -19.08 -11.15 12.85
N TYR A 500 -20.39 -11.42 12.86
CA TYR A 500 -21.35 -10.67 12.04
C TYR A 500 -21.57 -9.25 12.58
N ILE A 501 -21.63 -9.09 13.90
CA ILE A 501 -21.83 -7.77 14.53
C ILE A 501 -20.49 -7.06 14.71
N LYS A 502 -19.58 -7.64 15.50
CA LYS A 502 -18.26 -7.10 15.84
C LYS A 502 -17.15 -7.77 15.02
N GLN A 503 -16.08 -7.04 14.66
CA GLN A 503 -14.87 -7.62 14.08
C GLN A 503 -14.17 -8.50 15.13
N GLN A 504 -13.57 -9.61 14.70
CA GLN A 504 -12.59 -10.36 15.49
C GLN A 504 -11.52 -9.41 16.05
N ASP A 505 -11.05 -9.65 17.27
CA ASP A 505 -10.01 -8.81 17.88
C ASP A 505 -8.61 -9.32 17.49
N TYR A 506 -7.56 -8.57 17.81
CA TYR A 506 -6.19 -9.04 17.63
C TYR A 506 -5.91 -10.32 18.44
N ASP A 507 -4.98 -11.14 17.94
CA ASP A 507 -4.54 -12.35 18.63
C ASP A 507 -3.91 -12.01 20.00
N ARG A 508 -4.07 -12.94 20.95
CA ARG A 508 -3.52 -12.83 22.30
C ARG A 508 -2.36 -13.81 22.47
N GLY A 509 -1.15 -13.29 22.60
CA GLY A 509 0.04 -14.07 22.93
C GLY A 509 0.15 -14.39 24.43
N ASN A 510 0.94 -15.40 24.77
CA ASN A 510 1.29 -15.72 26.16
C ASN A 510 2.43 -14.81 26.64
N MET A 511 2.05 -13.64 27.17
CA MET A 511 3.00 -12.58 27.51
C MET A 511 3.53 -12.72 28.94
N GLU A 512 4.85 -12.74 29.08
CA GLU A 512 5.55 -12.50 30.35
C GLU A 512 6.09 -11.07 30.38
N SER A 513 6.56 -10.61 31.55
CA SER A 513 7.15 -9.28 31.70
C SER A 513 8.54 -9.35 32.34
N MET A 514 9.37 -8.37 31.99
CA MET A 514 10.66 -8.11 32.59
C MET A 514 10.70 -6.66 33.07
N GLN A 515 11.28 -6.44 34.24
CA GLN A 515 11.50 -5.09 34.77
C GLN A 515 12.74 -4.46 34.13
N ILE A 516 12.59 -3.31 33.49
CA ILE A 516 13.68 -2.47 32.98
C ILE A 516 13.54 -1.08 33.62
N ASN A 517 14.51 -0.70 34.44
CA ASN A 517 14.49 0.54 35.24
C ASN A 517 13.16 0.75 36.00
N GLY A 518 12.57 -0.32 36.55
CA GLY A 518 11.30 -0.27 37.28
C GLY A 518 10.03 -0.19 36.41
N ASN A 519 10.16 -0.28 35.09
CA ASN A 519 9.04 -0.36 34.15
C ASN A 519 8.81 -1.81 33.70
N GLU A 520 7.55 -2.21 33.59
CA GLU A 520 7.17 -3.50 33.00
C GLU A 520 7.25 -3.45 31.47
N ILE A 521 8.10 -4.31 30.91
CA ILE A 521 8.22 -4.51 29.48
C ILE A 521 7.87 -5.96 29.15
N TYR A 522 6.95 -6.16 28.21
CA TYR A 522 6.40 -7.48 27.93
C TYR A 522 7.15 -8.21 26.82
N PHE A 523 7.19 -9.55 26.90
CA PHE A 523 7.69 -10.40 25.82
C PHE A 523 6.86 -11.67 25.65
N ASP A 524 6.84 -12.20 24.44
CA ASP A 524 6.20 -13.48 24.14
C ASP A 524 7.02 -14.65 24.73
N ALA A 525 6.48 -15.31 25.76
CA ALA A 525 7.15 -16.40 26.45
C ALA A 525 7.10 -17.73 25.68
N ALA A 526 6.09 -17.88 24.80
CA ALA A 526 5.89 -19.09 24.02
C ALA A 526 6.75 -19.12 22.74
N TYR A 527 7.32 -17.97 22.34
CA TYR A 527 7.99 -17.79 21.04
C TYR A 527 7.06 -18.12 19.85
N ASP A 528 5.77 -17.84 20.00
CA ASP A 528 4.75 -18.01 18.95
C ASP A 528 4.74 -16.84 17.94
N GLU A 529 5.64 -15.86 18.12
CA GLU A 529 5.74 -14.63 17.35
C GLU A 529 4.50 -13.73 17.46
N ILE A 530 3.86 -13.72 18.64
CA ILE A 530 2.68 -12.89 18.93
C ILE A 530 3.02 -11.83 19.98
N ASN A 531 3.37 -10.62 19.51
CA ASN A 531 3.45 -9.42 20.34
C ASN A 531 2.05 -8.86 20.59
N SER A 532 1.43 -9.34 21.66
CA SER A 532 0.04 -9.06 22.01
C SER A 532 -0.26 -7.57 22.06
N TYR A 533 -1.27 -7.14 21.28
CA TYR A 533 -1.82 -5.78 21.33
C TYR A 533 -2.28 -5.37 22.74
N PHE A 534 -2.58 -6.32 23.62
CA PHE A 534 -3.17 -6.07 24.94
C PHE A 534 -2.15 -5.73 26.03
N THR A 535 -0.85 -5.91 25.77
CA THR A 535 0.26 -5.53 26.66
C THR A 535 1.18 -4.55 25.95
N CYS A 536 1.64 -3.47 26.59
CA CYS A 536 2.47 -2.44 25.93
C CYS A 536 3.36 -1.69 26.91
N PRO A 537 4.62 -1.38 26.55
CA PRO A 537 5.34 -1.81 25.34
C PRO A 537 5.77 -3.29 25.43
N GLY A 538 5.99 -3.93 24.29
CA GLY A 538 6.41 -5.33 24.27
C GLY A 538 7.13 -5.75 23.00
N THR A 539 7.73 -6.94 23.03
CA THR A 539 8.48 -7.54 21.92
C THR A 539 8.21 -9.04 21.78
N CYS A 540 8.35 -9.61 20.58
CA CYS A 540 8.28 -11.06 20.39
C CYS A 540 9.47 -11.83 20.98
N TYR A 541 10.60 -11.17 21.22
CA TYR A 541 11.86 -11.88 21.45
C TYR A 541 12.54 -11.40 22.73
N LYS A 542 12.65 -12.28 23.72
CA LYS A 542 13.33 -11.98 25.00
C LYS A 542 14.76 -11.47 24.82
N SER A 543 15.49 -12.00 23.84
CA SER A 543 16.85 -11.54 23.50
C SER A 543 16.93 -10.06 23.10
N MET A 544 15.83 -9.46 22.62
CA MET A 544 15.78 -8.03 22.33
C MET A 544 15.80 -7.19 23.62
N LEU A 545 15.21 -7.68 24.71
CA LEU A 545 15.23 -7.03 26.02
C LEU A 545 16.62 -7.05 26.65
N GLU A 546 17.36 -8.14 26.43
CA GLU A 546 18.72 -8.33 26.98
C GLU A 546 19.73 -7.33 26.40
N ARG A 547 19.51 -6.88 25.16
CA ARG A 547 20.35 -5.89 24.47
C ARG A 547 19.83 -4.45 24.50
N SER A 548 18.71 -4.22 25.19
CA SER A 548 18.05 -2.90 25.25
C SER A 548 17.96 -2.38 26.67
N THR A 549 17.92 -1.06 26.81
CA THR A 549 17.64 -0.35 28.07
C THR A 549 16.85 0.93 27.78
N LEU A 550 16.26 1.53 28.81
CA LEU A 550 15.68 2.86 28.72
C LEU A 550 16.78 3.92 28.75
N MET A 551 16.57 5.02 28.02
CA MET A 551 17.44 6.20 28.07
C MET A 551 17.27 6.99 29.38
N GLY A 552 16.13 6.84 30.03
CA GLY A 552 15.80 7.46 31.31
C GLY A 552 15.02 6.50 32.20
N ASP A 553 14.14 7.06 33.03
CA ASP A 553 13.38 6.33 34.04
C ASP A 553 11.96 5.97 33.54
N GLU A 554 11.45 6.66 32.52
CA GLU A 554 10.11 6.40 31.97
C GLU A 554 10.18 5.77 30.56
N ILE A 555 9.18 4.98 30.19
CA ILE A 555 9.01 4.43 28.83
C ILE A 555 9.01 5.54 27.76
N THR A 556 8.45 6.69 28.09
CA THR A 556 8.34 7.89 27.25
C THR A 556 9.70 8.53 26.94
N ASP A 557 10.71 8.30 27.78
CA ASP A 557 12.08 8.78 27.53
C ASP A 557 12.67 8.10 26.30
N GLY A 558 12.35 6.81 26.10
CA GLY A 558 12.69 6.00 24.94
C GLY A 558 13.76 4.93 25.21
N PHE A 559 14.04 4.12 24.19
CA PHE A 559 14.92 2.95 24.27
C PHE A 559 16.25 3.16 23.56
N MET A 560 17.32 2.58 24.10
CA MET A 560 18.64 2.53 23.47
C MET A 560 19.25 1.12 23.58
N ALA A 561 20.25 0.85 22.75
CA ALA A 561 21.07 -0.33 22.92
C ALA A 561 21.92 -0.21 24.20
N ARG A 562 22.20 -1.35 24.85
CA ARG A 562 23.08 -1.43 26.02
C ARG A 562 24.55 -1.21 25.69
#